data_AF-A0A1V3XK31-F1
#
_entry.id   AF-A0A1V3XK31-F1
#
_cell.length_a   1.000
_cell.length_b   1.000
_cell.length_c   1.000
_cell.angle_alpha   90.00
_cell.angle_beta   90.00
_cell.angle_gamma   90.00
#
_symmetry.space_group_name_H-M   'P 1'
#
loop_
_entity.id
_entity.type
_entity.pdbx_description
1 polymer ?
#
loop_
_entity_poly.entity_id
_entity_poly.type
_entity_poly.pdbx_seq_one_letter_code
_entity_poly.pdbx_strand_id
1 'polypeptide(L)'
;MLVVSSDRGLCGAYNANVFRRSEELFSLLREEGKQPVLYVVGRKALAYYTFRHWDITESWTGFSEQPKYENAAEIASTLVDAFMMGTGNGEGQQTDDNQGVDELHIVFTEFRSMLSQSTEARRMAPMVVEYVEEEPTPRTLYSFEPDATTLFESLLPRYLTTRVYAALLESAASELASRQRAMKSATDNADDLIKALTLMANRERQAQITQEISEIVGGANALADAR
;
A
#
# COMPACT_ATOMS: atom_id res chain seq x y z
N MET A 1 -3.01 -3.94 14.15
CA MET A 1 -3.12 -3.05 12.97
C MET A 1 -2.45 -3.74 11.78
N LEU A 2 -3.21 -3.99 10.71
CA LEU A 2 -2.71 -4.52 9.44
C LEU A 2 -2.40 -3.39 8.47
N VAL A 3 -1.17 -3.32 7.95
CA VAL A 3 -0.76 -2.31 6.95
C VAL A 3 -0.51 -2.99 5.62
N VAL A 4 -1.25 -2.58 4.58
CA VAL A 4 -1.16 -3.15 3.23
C VAL A 4 -0.33 -2.25 2.32
N SER A 5 0.80 -2.77 1.85
CA SER A 5 1.74 -2.09 0.96
C SER A 5 2.10 -2.95 -0.26
N SER A 6 2.93 -2.41 -1.14
CA SER A 6 3.39 -3.15 -2.31
C SER A 6 4.63 -4.00 -2.05
N ASP A 7 4.79 -5.06 -2.85
CA ASP A 7 6.04 -5.80 -2.98
C ASP A 7 7.05 -5.07 -3.88
N ARG A 8 6.54 -4.45 -4.96
CA ARG A 8 7.35 -3.78 -5.98
C ARG A 8 7.36 -2.27 -5.81
N GLY A 9 8.44 -1.63 -6.27
CA GLY A 9 8.57 -0.18 -6.24
C GLY A 9 7.86 0.52 -7.40
N LEU A 10 8.27 1.78 -7.63
CA LEU A 10 7.86 2.60 -8.77
C LEU A 10 6.34 2.86 -8.86
N CYS A 11 5.66 2.81 -7.72
CA CYS A 11 4.22 3.07 -7.57
C CYS A 11 3.91 4.51 -7.12
N GLY A 12 4.83 5.45 -7.37
CA GLY A 12 4.69 6.85 -6.94
C GLY A 12 4.50 6.97 -5.42
N ALA A 13 3.54 7.79 -5.01
CA ALA A 13 3.25 8.08 -3.61
C ALA A 13 2.44 6.99 -2.87
N TYR A 14 2.07 5.89 -3.54
CA TYR A 14 1.20 4.83 -2.98
C TYR A 14 1.67 4.37 -1.58
N ASN A 15 2.88 3.83 -1.46
CA ASN A 15 3.40 3.34 -0.18
C ASN A 15 3.59 4.47 0.83
N ALA A 16 4.07 5.64 0.40
CA ALA A 16 4.32 6.76 1.28
C ALA A 16 3.03 7.28 1.94
N ASN A 17 1.92 7.28 1.21
CA ASN A 17 0.62 7.66 1.75
C ASN A 17 0.10 6.62 2.75
N VAL A 18 0.22 5.33 2.44
CA VAL A 18 -0.10 4.24 3.38
C VAL A 18 0.68 4.39 4.68
N PHE A 19 2.00 4.60 4.60
CA PHE A 19 2.85 4.72 5.79
C PHE A 19 2.54 5.95 6.62
N ARG A 20 2.25 7.08 5.97
CA ARG A 20 1.81 8.29 6.67
C ARG A 20 0.51 8.04 7.42
N ARG A 21 -0.47 7.42 6.75
CA ARG A 21 -1.79 7.15 7.35
C ARG A 21 -1.71 6.14 8.50
N SER A 22 -0.84 5.13 8.41
CA SER A 22 -0.63 4.18 9.49
C SER A 22 0.10 4.80 10.67
N GLU A 23 1.04 5.72 10.46
CA GLU A 23 1.68 6.47 11.56
C GLU A 23 0.70 7.41 12.27
N GLU A 24 -0.18 8.08 11.53
CA GLU A 24 -1.27 8.88 12.09
C GLU A 24 -2.21 8.02 12.94
N LEU A 25 -2.64 6.86 12.42
CA LEU A 25 -3.50 5.93 13.16
C LEU A 25 -2.78 5.38 14.40
N PHE A 26 -1.51 5.05 14.27
CA PHE A 26 -0.71 4.53 15.38
C PHE A 26 -0.58 5.56 16.51
N SER A 27 -0.39 6.83 16.16
CA SER A 27 -0.34 7.94 17.12
C SER A 27 -1.69 8.13 17.82
N LEU A 28 -2.79 8.15 17.05
CA LEU A 28 -4.15 8.25 17.57
C LEU A 28 -4.46 7.12 18.58
N LEU A 29 -4.15 5.87 18.22
CA LEU A 29 -4.41 4.73 19.11
C LEU A 29 -3.59 4.82 20.41
N ARG A 30 -2.36 5.34 20.35
CA ARG A 30 -1.55 5.57 21.55
C ARG A 30 -2.10 6.70 22.43
N GLU A 31 -2.62 7.76 21.83
CA GLU A 31 -3.31 8.84 22.56
C GLU A 31 -4.57 8.32 23.26
N GLU A 32 -5.27 7.35 22.67
CA GLU A 32 -6.38 6.61 23.29
C GLU A 32 -5.93 5.59 24.35
N GLY A 33 -4.63 5.48 24.63
CA GLY A 33 -4.06 4.57 25.64
C GLY A 33 -3.86 3.14 25.17
N LYS A 34 -4.05 2.84 23.87
CA LYS A 34 -3.86 1.51 23.28
C LYS A 34 -2.39 1.30 22.89
N GLN A 35 -1.96 0.04 22.85
CA GLN A 35 -0.65 -0.36 22.34
C GLN A 35 -0.82 -1.09 21.00
N PRO A 36 -0.63 -0.41 19.85
CA PRO A 36 -0.91 -1.03 18.57
C PRO A 36 0.16 -2.06 18.21
N VAL A 37 -0.28 -3.29 17.95
CA VAL A 37 0.54 -4.38 17.41
C VAL A 37 0.52 -4.32 15.88
N LEU A 38 1.67 -4.50 15.23
CA LEU A 38 1.84 -4.30 13.79
C LEU A 38 1.89 -5.61 13.01
N TYR A 39 1.04 -5.71 12.00
CA TYR A 39 1.02 -6.75 10.98
C TYR A 39 1.22 -6.09 9.61
N VAL A 40 2.01 -6.69 8.72
CA VAL A 40 2.35 -6.05 7.44
C VAL A 40 2.14 -6.95 6.24
N VAL A 41 1.63 -6.38 5.15
CA VAL A 41 1.57 -7.02 3.84
C VAL A 41 2.42 -6.22 2.86
N GLY A 42 3.28 -6.91 2.13
CA GLY A 42 4.16 -6.35 1.10
C GLY A 42 5.57 -6.01 1.61
N ARG A 43 6.57 -6.27 0.77
CA ARG A 43 7.99 -6.02 1.07
C ARG A 43 8.32 -4.57 1.41
N LYS A 44 7.58 -3.59 0.88
CA LYS A 44 7.85 -2.16 1.14
C LYS A 44 7.49 -1.77 2.57
N ALA A 45 6.36 -2.23 3.12
CA ALA A 45 6.04 -2.04 4.53
C ALA A 45 7.07 -2.73 5.42
N LEU A 46 7.37 -4.01 5.15
CA LEU A 46 8.36 -4.77 5.92
C LEU A 46 9.68 -4.00 6.03
N ALA A 47 10.25 -3.58 4.90
CA ALA A 47 11.49 -2.80 4.90
C ALA A 47 11.36 -1.45 5.63
N TYR A 48 10.23 -0.76 5.48
CA TYR A 48 9.99 0.56 6.08
C TYR A 48 9.97 0.52 7.61
N TYR A 49 9.27 -0.47 8.17
CA TYR A 49 9.11 -0.62 9.61
C TYR A 49 10.32 -1.27 10.27
N THR A 50 10.98 -2.23 9.62
CA THR A 50 12.26 -2.78 10.08
C THR A 50 13.32 -1.68 10.18
N PHE A 51 13.41 -0.78 9.19
CA PHE A 51 14.35 0.35 9.24
C PHE A 51 14.08 1.30 10.42
N ARG A 52 12.83 1.43 10.86
CA ARG A 52 12.43 2.27 12.00
C ARG A 52 12.52 1.55 13.35
N HIS A 53 12.96 0.30 13.37
CA HIS A 53 12.98 -0.52 14.57
C HIS A 53 11.60 -0.67 15.23
N TRP A 54 10.56 -0.79 14.41
CA TRP A 54 9.22 -1.14 14.92
C TRP A 54 9.11 -2.66 15.00
N ASP A 55 8.49 -3.14 16.07
CA ASP A 55 8.21 -4.56 16.24
C ASP A 55 7.08 -4.98 15.29
N ILE A 56 7.37 -5.96 14.44
CA ILE A 56 6.44 -6.54 13.48
C ILE A 56 6.11 -7.94 13.96
N THR A 57 4.83 -8.17 14.28
CA THR A 57 4.38 -9.48 14.78
C THR A 57 4.36 -10.52 13.68
N GLU A 58 3.80 -10.17 12.53
CA GLU A 58 3.79 -11.05 11.37
C GLU A 58 3.79 -10.27 10.06
N SER A 59 4.37 -10.88 9.03
CA SER A 59 4.51 -10.26 7.72
C SER A 59 4.25 -11.24 6.60
N TRP A 60 3.51 -10.78 5.58
CA TRP A 60 3.28 -11.55 4.36
C TRP A 60 3.78 -10.79 3.13
N THR A 61 4.39 -11.50 2.19
CA THR A 61 4.98 -10.89 0.99
C THR A 61 4.81 -11.79 -0.23
N GLY A 62 5.00 -11.21 -1.42
CA GLY A 62 5.04 -11.97 -2.68
C GLY A 62 3.73 -12.02 -3.46
N PHE A 63 2.68 -11.33 -2.99
CA PHE A 63 1.36 -11.38 -3.61
C PHE A 63 0.63 -10.03 -3.64
N SER A 64 1.29 -8.89 -3.35
CA SER A 64 0.59 -7.59 -3.29
C SER A 64 -0.12 -7.21 -4.60
N GLU A 65 0.43 -7.60 -5.75
CA GLU A 65 -0.13 -7.29 -7.09
C GLU A 65 -1.27 -8.25 -7.50
N GLN A 66 -1.27 -9.47 -6.97
CA GLN A 66 -2.23 -10.53 -7.31
C GLN A 66 -2.59 -11.35 -6.07
N PRO A 67 -3.30 -10.74 -5.10
CA PRO A 67 -3.68 -11.44 -3.89
C PRO A 67 -4.70 -12.54 -4.23
N LYS A 68 -4.49 -13.74 -3.69
CA LYS A 68 -5.47 -14.83 -3.75
C LYS A 68 -6.28 -14.87 -2.47
N TYR A 69 -7.45 -15.51 -2.53
CA TYR A 69 -8.28 -15.73 -1.36
C TYR A 69 -7.54 -16.47 -0.24
N GLU A 70 -6.69 -17.45 -0.59
CA GLU A 70 -5.86 -18.21 0.36
C GLU A 70 -4.96 -17.29 1.20
N ASN A 71 -4.37 -16.25 0.58
CA ASN A 71 -3.55 -15.28 1.31
C ASN A 71 -4.38 -14.46 2.29
N ALA A 72 -5.58 -14.04 1.87
CA ALA A 72 -6.49 -13.29 2.74
C ALA A 72 -7.02 -14.16 3.88
N ALA A 73 -7.28 -15.45 3.64
CA ALA A 73 -7.73 -16.40 4.65
C ALA A 73 -6.66 -16.64 5.71
N GLU A 74 -5.40 -16.79 5.31
CA GLU A 74 -4.25 -16.88 6.23
C GLU A 74 -4.15 -15.64 7.12
N ILE A 75 -4.10 -14.45 6.50
CA ILE A 75 -4.04 -13.17 7.23
C ILE A 75 -5.23 -13.01 8.18
N ALA A 76 -6.44 -13.30 7.70
CA ALA A 76 -7.64 -13.15 8.50
C ALA A 76 -7.70 -14.14 9.66
N SER A 77 -7.24 -15.38 9.48
CA SER A 77 -7.12 -16.36 10.57
C SER A 77 -6.22 -15.82 11.67
N THR A 78 -4.99 -15.38 11.32
CA THR A 78 -4.04 -14.82 12.29
C THR A 78 -4.63 -13.62 13.04
N LEU A 79 -5.31 -12.70 12.34
CA LEU A 79 -5.91 -11.53 12.96
C LEU A 79 -7.10 -11.87 13.86
N VAL A 80 -7.93 -12.85 13.45
CA VAL A 80 -9.05 -13.34 14.25
C VAL A 80 -8.54 -14.03 15.51
N ASP A 81 -7.52 -14.88 15.39
CA ASP A 81 -6.93 -15.58 16.53
C ASP A 81 -6.36 -14.58 17.55
N ALA A 82 -5.63 -13.56 17.08
CA ALA A 82 -5.13 -12.48 17.92
C ALA A 82 -6.26 -11.72 18.63
N PHE A 83 -7.38 -11.48 17.96
CA PHE A 83 -8.54 -10.82 18.55
C PHE A 83 -9.25 -11.70 19.58
N MET A 84 -9.46 -12.98 19.27
CA MET A 84 -10.10 -13.93 20.18
C MET A 84 -9.29 -14.14 21.47
N MET A 85 -7.95 -14.15 21.37
CA MET A 85 -7.06 -14.16 22.53
C MET A 85 -7.20 -12.90 23.40
N GLY A 86 -7.43 -11.73 22.79
CA GLY A 86 -7.63 -10.46 23.50
C GLY A 86 -8.94 -10.43 24.27
N THR A 87 -10.01 -10.97 23.68
CA THR A 87 -11.34 -11.03 24.32
C THR A 87 -11.48 -12.08 25.44
N GLY A 88 -10.43 -12.88 25.71
CA GLY A 88 -10.47 -13.95 26.72
C GLY A 88 -11.21 -15.22 26.28
N ASN A 89 -11.61 -15.32 25.01
CA ASN A 89 -12.32 -16.46 24.43
C ASN A 89 -11.40 -17.41 23.63
N GLY A 90 -10.09 -17.18 23.62
CA GLY A 90 -9.12 -18.04 22.94
C GLY A 90 -8.69 -19.24 23.79
N GLU A 91 -8.42 -20.39 23.15
CA GLU A 91 -7.95 -21.63 23.81
C GLU A 91 -6.44 -21.58 24.22
N GLY A 92 -5.84 -20.39 24.33
CA GLY A 92 -4.41 -20.19 24.62
C GLY A 92 -4.16 -19.57 25.99
N GLN A 93 -3.16 -20.07 26.73
CA GLN A 93 -2.62 -19.38 27.90
C GLN A 93 -2.02 -18.03 27.48
N GLN A 94 -2.51 -16.92 28.05
CA GLN A 94 -1.81 -15.64 28.00
C GLN A 94 -0.40 -15.85 28.55
N THR A 95 0.58 -15.82 27.65
CA THR A 95 2.01 -15.77 27.97
C THR A 95 2.46 -14.32 27.76
N ASP A 96 3.50 -13.89 28.48
CA ASP A 96 3.99 -12.50 28.43
C ASP A 96 4.33 -12.01 27.00
N ASP A 97 4.57 -12.92 26.06
CA ASP A 97 4.88 -12.65 24.64
C ASP A 97 3.67 -12.67 23.68
N ASN A 98 2.47 -13.10 24.11
CA ASN A 98 1.32 -13.29 23.23
C ASN A 98 0.10 -12.46 23.71
N GLN A 99 0.24 -11.14 23.63
CA GLN A 99 -0.82 -10.19 23.96
C GLN A 99 -1.87 -10.19 22.85
N GLY A 100 -3.08 -10.65 23.18
CA GLY A 100 -4.23 -10.52 22.28
C GLY A 100 -4.60 -9.05 22.02
N VAL A 101 -5.47 -8.81 21.04
CA VAL A 101 -5.85 -7.45 20.62
C VAL A 101 -7.35 -7.18 20.77
N ASP A 102 -7.70 -6.01 21.29
CA ASP A 102 -9.10 -5.60 21.47
C ASP A 102 -9.72 -4.98 20.21
N GLU A 103 -8.88 -4.49 19.28
CA GLU A 103 -9.33 -3.85 18.05
C GLU A 103 -8.44 -4.24 16.86
N LEU A 104 -9.10 -4.52 15.73
CA LEU A 104 -8.46 -4.76 14.45
C LEU A 104 -8.71 -3.58 13.53
N HIS A 105 -7.61 -2.96 13.08
CA HIS A 105 -7.63 -1.91 12.07
C HIS A 105 -6.84 -2.34 10.85
N ILE A 106 -7.32 -1.99 9.65
CA ILE A 106 -6.61 -2.14 8.39
C ILE A 106 -6.30 -0.77 7.78
N VAL A 107 -5.06 -0.58 7.35
CA VAL A 107 -4.62 0.61 6.60
C VAL A 107 -4.26 0.17 5.20
N PHE A 108 -4.99 0.69 4.22
CA PHE A 108 -4.88 0.26 2.83
C PHE A 108 -5.27 1.41 1.90
N THR A 109 -5.11 1.21 0.59
CA THR A 109 -5.53 2.21 -0.40
C THR A 109 -6.78 1.75 -1.13
N GLU A 110 -7.88 2.46 -0.91
CA GLU A 110 -9.16 2.24 -1.56
C GLU A 110 -9.09 2.71 -3.02
N PHE A 111 -9.45 1.81 -3.93
CA PHE A 111 -9.58 2.10 -5.35
C PHE A 111 -10.95 2.70 -5.64
N ARG A 112 -11.02 4.02 -5.87
CA ARG A 112 -12.26 4.68 -6.32
C ARG A 112 -12.33 4.78 -7.84
N SER A 113 -11.21 5.15 -8.47
CA SER A 113 -11.08 5.17 -9.94
C SER A 113 -9.62 5.12 -10.35
N MET A 114 -9.35 5.05 -11.66
CA MET A 114 -7.97 5.15 -12.19
C MET A 114 -7.31 6.49 -11.87
N LEU A 115 -8.09 7.55 -11.67
CA LEU A 115 -7.58 8.89 -11.37
C LEU A 115 -7.53 9.17 -9.87
N SER A 116 -8.42 8.58 -9.09
CA SER A 116 -8.58 8.85 -7.66
C SER A 116 -8.40 7.58 -6.84
N GLN A 117 -7.40 7.58 -5.97
CA GLN A 117 -7.19 6.57 -4.94
C GLN A 117 -7.11 7.28 -3.59
N SER A 118 -7.68 6.68 -2.55
CA SER A 118 -7.69 7.26 -1.20
C SER A 118 -7.07 6.27 -0.22
N THR A 119 -6.09 6.71 0.56
CA THR A 119 -5.55 5.89 1.64
C THR A 119 -6.46 6.00 2.85
N GLU A 120 -7.02 4.88 3.29
CA GLU A 120 -7.97 4.82 4.38
C GLU A 120 -7.48 3.91 5.51
N ALA A 121 -7.91 4.25 6.71
CA ALA A 121 -7.79 3.40 7.89
C ALA A 121 -9.20 2.97 8.27
N ARG A 122 -9.47 1.67 8.29
CA ARG A 122 -10.80 1.12 8.58
C ARG A 122 -10.72 0.17 9.77
N ARG A 123 -11.61 0.33 10.73
CA ARG A 123 -11.78 -0.62 11.84
C ARG A 123 -12.54 -1.84 11.31
N MET A 124 -11.95 -3.02 11.44
CA MET A 124 -12.52 -4.31 11.04
C MET A 124 -13.21 -5.00 12.20
N ALA A 125 -12.64 -4.90 13.41
CA ALA A 125 -13.23 -5.43 14.64
C ALA A 125 -12.95 -4.49 15.83
N PRO A 126 -13.87 -4.36 16.80
CA PRO A 126 -15.26 -4.86 16.75
C PRO A 126 -16.08 -4.12 15.70
N MET A 127 -17.02 -4.83 15.07
CA MET A 127 -17.92 -4.26 14.07
C MET A 127 -18.94 -3.34 14.75
N VAL A 128 -19.22 -2.19 14.14
CA VAL A 128 -20.29 -1.30 14.61
C VAL A 128 -21.61 -1.80 14.04
N VAL A 129 -22.59 -2.05 14.90
CA VAL A 129 -23.95 -2.39 14.48
C VAL A 129 -24.69 -1.09 14.20
N GLU A 130 -25.10 -0.90 12.96
CA GLU A 130 -25.86 0.28 12.53
C GLU A 130 -27.33 -0.13 12.33
N TYR A 131 -28.23 0.47 13.12
CA TYR A 131 -29.66 0.22 13.01
C TYR A 131 -30.24 1.15 11.93
N VAL A 132 -30.71 0.57 10.83
CA VAL A 132 -31.38 1.32 9.76
C VAL A 132 -32.89 1.26 10.01
N GLU A 133 -33.58 2.41 9.94
CA GLU A 133 -35.04 2.46 10.05
C GLU A 133 -35.68 1.57 8.98
N GLU A 134 -36.66 0.77 9.39
CA GLU A 134 -37.26 -0.25 8.54
C GLU A 134 -38.13 0.38 7.45
N GLU A 135 -37.72 0.32 6.18
CA GLU A 135 -38.66 0.53 5.08
C GLU A 135 -39.67 -0.64 5.01
N PRO A 136 -40.96 -0.39 4.73
CA PRO A 136 -42.02 -1.39 4.71
C PRO A 136 -41.95 -2.26 3.45
N THR A 137 -40.83 -2.95 3.27
CA THR A 137 -40.61 -3.92 2.20
C THR A 137 -40.91 -5.33 2.73
N PRO A 138 -41.49 -6.22 1.91
CA PRO A 138 -41.76 -7.59 2.34
C PRO A 138 -40.44 -8.30 2.68
N ARG A 139 -40.32 -8.75 3.93
CA ARG A 139 -39.17 -9.51 4.41
C ARG A 139 -39.27 -10.97 3.99
N THR A 140 -38.23 -11.50 3.39
CA THR A 140 -38.03 -12.95 3.29
C THR A 140 -37.78 -13.49 4.70
N LEU A 141 -38.65 -14.39 5.17
CA LEU A 141 -38.43 -15.12 6.42
C LEU A 141 -37.36 -16.19 6.19
N TYR A 142 -36.26 -16.12 6.92
CA TYR A 142 -35.19 -17.13 6.88
C TYR A 142 -35.36 -18.10 8.05
N SER A 143 -35.32 -19.41 7.77
CA SER A 143 -35.11 -20.44 8.78
C SER A 143 -33.61 -20.72 8.91
N PHE A 144 -33.08 -20.66 10.14
CA PHE A 144 -31.68 -20.93 10.42
C PHE A 144 -31.55 -22.36 10.97
N GLU A 145 -30.65 -23.15 10.40
CA GLU A 145 -30.31 -24.49 10.88
C GLU A 145 -28.81 -24.53 11.22
N PRO A 146 -28.40 -24.93 12.45
CA PRO A 146 -29.24 -25.36 13.59
C PRO A 146 -29.92 -24.20 14.35
N ASP A 147 -29.24 -23.05 14.49
CA ASP A 147 -29.78 -21.82 15.09
C ASP A 147 -29.01 -20.60 14.56
N ALA A 148 -29.57 -19.41 14.76
CA ALA A 148 -28.98 -18.16 14.25
C ALA A 148 -27.63 -17.81 14.88
N THR A 149 -27.40 -18.17 16.15
CA THR A 149 -26.17 -17.86 16.88
C THR A 149 -25.02 -18.67 16.32
N THR A 150 -25.20 -19.99 16.21
CA THR A 150 -24.18 -20.89 15.65
C THR A 150 -23.81 -20.52 14.22
N LEU A 151 -24.81 -20.14 13.39
CA LEU A 151 -24.53 -19.68 12.04
C LEU A 151 -23.74 -18.37 12.04
N PHE A 152 -24.12 -17.40 12.88
CA PHE A 152 -23.45 -16.11 12.98
C PHE A 152 -22.00 -16.26 13.43
N GLU A 153 -21.72 -17.08 14.43
CA GLU A 153 -20.36 -17.40 14.90
C GLU A 153 -19.50 -17.97 13.78
N SER A 154 -20.05 -18.87 12.95
CA SER A 154 -19.33 -19.44 11.80
C SER A 154 -19.13 -18.45 10.64
N LEU A 155 -20.00 -17.44 10.54
CA LEU A 155 -20.03 -16.49 9.44
C LEU A 155 -19.14 -15.27 9.69
N LEU A 156 -18.93 -14.89 10.96
CA LEU A 156 -18.08 -13.78 11.36
C LEU A 156 -16.63 -13.89 10.84
N PRO A 157 -15.91 -15.02 11.04
CA PRO A 157 -14.56 -15.18 10.48
C PRO A 157 -14.53 -15.11 8.95
N ARG A 158 -15.56 -15.66 8.29
CA ARG A 158 -15.70 -15.61 6.82
C ARG A 158 -15.94 -14.20 6.31
N TYR A 159 -16.73 -13.43 7.04
CA TYR A 159 -16.97 -12.02 6.75
C TYR A 159 -15.66 -11.23 6.84
N LEU A 160 -14.91 -11.36 7.94
CA LEU A 160 -13.61 -10.71 8.09
C LEU A 160 -12.64 -11.10 6.98
N THR A 161 -12.57 -12.39 6.63
CA THR A 161 -11.75 -12.88 5.52
C THR A 161 -12.10 -12.20 4.21
N THR A 162 -13.39 -12.08 3.91
CA THR A 162 -13.88 -11.43 2.68
C THR A 162 -13.58 -9.93 2.68
N ARG A 163 -13.66 -9.25 3.83
CA ARG A 163 -13.32 -7.83 3.96
C ARG A 163 -11.81 -7.58 3.81
N VAL A 164 -10.98 -8.44 4.38
CA VAL A 164 -9.52 -8.41 4.17
C VAL A 164 -9.21 -8.66 2.70
N TYR A 165 -9.82 -9.67 2.09
CA TYR A 165 -9.61 -9.97 0.68
C TYR A 165 -10.00 -8.81 -0.24
N ALA A 166 -11.16 -8.18 0.01
CA ALA A 166 -11.60 -6.99 -0.72
C ALA A 166 -10.59 -5.84 -0.59
N ALA A 167 -10.10 -5.57 0.62
CA ALA A 167 -9.10 -4.53 0.85
C ALA A 167 -7.77 -4.83 0.13
N LEU A 168 -7.35 -6.09 0.08
CA LEU A 168 -6.16 -6.51 -0.68
C LEU A 168 -6.37 -6.31 -2.19
N LEU A 169 -7.54 -6.66 -2.73
CA LEU A 169 -7.87 -6.46 -4.15
C LEU A 169 -7.92 -4.97 -4.53
N GLU A 170 -8.57 -4.14 -3.71
CA GLU A 170 -8.62 -2.68 -3.91
C GLU A 170 -7.22 -2.06 -3.81
N SER A 171 -6.38 -2.56 -2.90
CA SER A 171 -4.98 -2.14 -2.79
C SER A 171 -4.17 -2.52 -4.03
N ALA A 172 -4.32 -3.75 -4.54
CA ALA A 172 -3.66 -4.20 -5.76
C ALA A 172 -4.06 -3.36 -6.98
N ALA A 173 -5.36 -3.06 -7.13
CA ALA A 173 -5.86 -2.18 -8.18
C ALA A 173 -5.30 -0.76 -8.04
N SER A 174 -5.27 -0.22 -6.83
CA SER A 174 -4.68 1.10 -6.52
C SER A 174 -3.18 1.16 -6.77
N GLU A 175 -2.45 0.08 -6.44
CA GLU A 175 -1.01 -0.08 -6.68
C GLU A 175 -0.72 -0.01 -8.18
N LEU A 176 -1.45 -0.78 -8.99
CA LEU A 176 -1.32 -0.82 -10.45
C LEU A 176 -1.64 0.54 -11.08
N ALA A 177 -2.74 1.18 -10.67
CA ALA A 177 -3.12 2.50 -11.17
C ALA A 177 -2.07 3.57 -10.80
N SER A 178 -1.56 3.53 -9.57
CA SER A 178 -0.52 4.45 -9.10
C SER A 178 0.80 4.25 -9.84
N ARG A 179 1.17 2.99 -10.11
CA ARG A 179 2.35 2.65 -10.93
C ARG A 179 2.21 3.14 -12.36
N GLN A 180 1.05 2.95 -12.99
CA GLN A 180 0.81 3.44 -14.34
C GLN A 180 0.97 4.96 -14.41
N ARG A 181 0.43 5.69 -13.44
CA ARG A 181 0.58 7.15 -13.36
C ARG A 181 2.02 7.58 -13.12
N ALA A 182 2.73 6.93 -12.20
CA ALA A 182 4.12 7.22 -11.90
C ALA A 182 5.03 6.96 -13.11
N MET A 183 4.81 5.85 -13.81
CA MET A 183 5.53 5.51 -15.05
C MET A 183 5.25 6.51 -16.16
N LYS A 184 3.99 6.92 -16.35
CA LYS A 184 3.66 7.95 -17.34
C LYS A 184 4.40 9.25 -17.05
N SER A 185 4.38 9.73 -15.81
CA SER A 185 5.12 10.93 -15.41
C SER A 185 6.64 10.75 -15.61
N ALA A 186 7.19 9.57 -15.34
CA ALA A 186 8.60 9.30 -15.59
C ALA A 186 8.95 9.35 -17.09
N THR A 187 8.09 8.83 -17.96
CA THR A 187 8.25 8.93 -19.42
C THR A 187 8.18 10.39 -19.89
N ASP A 188 7.18 11.14 -19.44
CA ASP A 188 7.04 12.56 -19.81
C ASP A 188 8.29 13.37 -19.37
N ASN A 189 8.81 13.12 -18.17
CA ASN A 189 10.04 13.73 -17.68
C ASN A 189 11.28 13.33 -18.49
N ALA A 190 11.35 12.06 -18.94
CA ALA A 190 12.44 11.57 -19.77
C ALA A 190 12.40 12.24 -21.15
N ASP A 191 11.22 12.43 -21.74
CA ASP A 191 11.07 13.12 -23.03
C ASP A 191 11.51 14.58 -22.94
N ASP A 192 11.20 15.27 -21.85
CA ASP A 192 11.67 16.63 -21.63
C ASP A 192 13.19 16.70 -21.44
N LEU A 193 13.79 15.72 -20.75
CA LEU A 193 15.23 15.61 -20.64
C LEU A 193 15.89 15.31 -22.00
N ILE A 194 15.30 14.45 -22.83
CA ILE A 194 15.78 14.16 -24.18
C ILE A 194 15.77 15.42 -25.04
N LYS A 195 14.71 16.23 -24.99
CA LYS A 195 14.64 17.51 -25.71
C LYS A 195 15.76 18.46 -25.24
N ALA A 196 15.97 18.57 -23.93
CA ALA A 196 17.01 19.42 -23.36
C ALA A 196 18.41 18.98 -23.78
N LEU A 197 18.71 17.68 -23.68
CA LEU A 197 20.00 17.11 -24.08
C LEU A 197 20.25 17.21 -25.59
N THR A 198 19.20 17.07 -26.41
CA THR A 198 19.29 17.26 -27.87
C THR A 198 19.66 18.70 -28.22
N LEU A 199 19.11 19.68 -27.51
CA LEU A 199 19.47 21.09 -27.69
C LEU A 199 20.92 21.35 -27.28
N MET A 200 21.36 20.79 -26.14
CA MET A 200 22.74 20.90 -25.68
C MET A 200 23.71 20.26 -26.67
N ALA A 201 23.44 19.03 -27.13
CA ALA A 201 24.28 18.33 -28.11
C ALA A 201 24.41 19.11 -29.42
N ASN A 202 23.35 19.77 -29.89
CA ASN A 202 23.41 20.61 -31.09
C ASN A 202 24.25 21.87 -30.89
N ARG A 203 24.18 22.50 -29.70
CA ARG A 203 25.04 23.65 -29.36
C ARG A 203 26.51 23.24 -29.30
N GLU A 204 26.82 22.14 -28.62
CA GLU A 204 28.19 21.61 -28.56
C GLU A 204 28.71 21.25 -29.95
N ARG A 205 27.89 20.61 -30.79
CA ARG A 205 28.24 20.31 -32.18
C ARG A 205 28.58 21.58 -32.98
N GLN A 206 27.80 22.65 -32.81
CA GLN A 206 28.07 23.93 -33.47
C GLN A 206 29.35 24.59 -32.95
N ALA A 207 29.57 24.54 -31.64
CA ALA A 207 30.80 25.04 -31.02
C ALA A 207 32.02 24.28 -31.54
N GLN A 208 31.95 22.94 -31.61
CA GLN A 208 33.01 22.09 -32.13
C GLN A 208 33.33 22.39 -33.61
N ILE A 209 32.30 22.48 -34.48
CA ILE A 209 32.51 22.85 -35.90
C ILE A 209 33.17 24.23 -36.02
N THR A 210 32.73 25.19 -35.21
CA THR A 210 33.29 26.56 -35.22
C THR A 210 34.75 26.57 -34.75
N GLN A 211 35.07 25.78 -33.71
CA GLN A 211 36.42 25.63 -33.20
C GLN A 211 37.33 24.98 -34.25
N GLU A 212 36.91 23.86 -34.85
CA GLU A 212 37.67 23.18 -35.91
C GLU A 212 37.95 24.11 -37.10
N ILE A 213 36.95 24.87 -37.55
CA ILE A 213 37.14 25.87 -38.62
C ILE A 213 38.13 26.97 -38.20
N SER A 214 38.02 27.47 -36.96
CA SER A 214 38.92 28.51 -36.44
C SER A 214 40.36 28.02 -36.36
N GLU A 215 40.57 26.77 -35.94
CA GLU A 215 41.89 26.12 -35.90
C GLU A 215 42.48 25.93 -37.30
N ILE A 216 41.67 25.49 -38.28
CA ILE A 216 42.10 25.33 -39.68
C ILE A 216 42.52 26.67 -40.29
N VAL A 217 41.70 27.73 -40.12
CA VAL A 217 42.00 29.06 -40.66
C VAL A 217 43.21 29.68 -39.96
N GLY A 218 43.32 29.53 -38.63
CA GLY A 218 44.48 29.97 -37.87
C GLY A 218 45.79 29.32 -38.34
N GLY A 219 45.76 28.00 -38.57
CA GLY A 219 46.91 27.26 -39.12
C GLY A 219 47.28 27.67 -40.54
N ALA A 220 46.28 27.90 -41.40
CA ALA A 220 46.51 28.35 -42.78
C ALA A 220 47.14 29.74 -42.84
N ASN A 221 46.67 30.69 -42.01
CA ASN A 221 47.24 32.04 -41.94
C ASN A 221 48.69 32.01 -41.42
N ALA A 222 48.99 31.21 -40.39
CA ALA A 222 50.34 31.07 -39.86
C ALA A 222 51.36 30.56 -40.91
N LEU A 223 50.93 29.69 -41.83
CA LEU A 223 51.73 29.23 -42.97
C LEU A 223 51.93 30.31 -44.04
N ALA A 224 50.93 31.17 -44.26
CA ALA A 224 51.02 32.27 -45.22
C ALA A 224 51.97 33.37 -44.74
N ASP A 225 51.92 33.72 -43.46
CA ASP A 225 52.79 34.75 -42.85
C ASP A 225 54.25 34.29 -42.69
N ALA A 226 54.51 32.98 -42.77
CA ALA A 226 55.85 32.39 -42.68
C ALA A 226 56.60 32.34 -44.04
N ARG A 227 55.97 32.78 -45.13
CA ARG A 227 56.58 32.90 -46.47
C ARG A 227 57.00 34.33 -46.78
#